data_AF-A0A0P0N3L9-F1
#
_entry.id   AF-A0A0P0N3L9-F1
#
_cell.length_a   1.000
_cell.length_b   1.000
_cell.length_c   1.000
_cell.angle_alpha   90.00
_cell.angle_beta   90.00
_cell.angle_gamma   90.00
#
_symmetry.space_group_name_H-M   'P 1'
#
loop_
_entity.id
_entity.type
_entity.pdbx_description
1 polymer ?
#
loop_
_entity_poly.entity_id
_entity_poly.type
_entity_poly.pdbx_seq_one_letter_code
_entity_poly.pdbx_strand_id
1 'polypeptide(L)'
;MAGLLGRYRGALLAAAVLLIISPVFGVVLAEKVGYHEPLDVAAEKLGLEEHPVAEWTPFSDYTVPGLPDTIGYIVAGAIGVTVILGIGLVAARLTKQ
;
A
#
# COMPACT_ATOMS: atom_id res chain seq x y z
N MET A 1 -12.47 -2.55 22.66
CA MET A 1 -12.34 -1.94 21.32
C MET A 1 -12.75 -0.47 21.31
N ALA A 2 -13.95 -0.11 21.82
CA ALA A 2 -14.43 1.27 21.85
C ALA A 2 -13.45 2.29 22.51
N GLY A 3 -12.79 1.92 23.61
CA GLY A 3 -11.84 2.82 24.28
C GLY A 3 -10.53 3.09 23.51
N LEU A 4 -10.09 2.15 22.66
CA LEU A 4 -8.88 2.31 21.84
C LEU A 4 -9.17 3.18 20.61
N LEU A 5 -10.28 2.91 19.94
CA LEU A 5 -10.77 3.71 18.80
C LEU A 5 -11.00 5.17 19.20
N GLY A 6 -11.59 5.42 20.37
CA GLY A 6 -11.78 6.77 20.90
C GLY A 6 -10.47 7.49 21.22
N ARG A 7 -9.49 6.77 21.81
CA ARG A 7 -8.17 7.32 22.17
C ARG A 7 -7.34 7.71 20.95
N TYR A 8 -7.39 6.93 19.87
CA TYR A 8 -6.58 7.14 18.66
C TYR A 8 -7.40 7.61 17.45
N ARG A 9 -8.61 8.13 17.68
CA ARG A 9 -9.53 8.57 16.61
C ARG A 9 -8.88 9.47 15.58
N GLY A 10 -8.04 10.41 16.01
CA GLY A 10 -7.38 11.38 15.12
C GLY A 10 -6.37 10.70 14.19
N ALA A 11 -5.57 9.78 14.71
CA ALA A 11 -4.60 9.03 13.92
C ALA A 11 -5.30 8.09 12.93
N LEU A 12 -6.39 7.43 13.34
CA LEU A 12 -7.17 6.55 12.46
C LEU A 12 -7.87 7.33 11.34
N LEU A 13 -8.41 8.51 11.66
CA LEU A 13 -8.98 9.41 10.65
C LEU A 13 -7.91 9.90 9.68
N ALA A 14 -6.75 10.31 10.18
CA ALA A 14 -5.63 10.72 9.33
C ALA A 14 -5.20 9.58 8.40
N ALA A 15 -5.07 8.35 8.91
CA ALA A 15 -4.73 7.19 8.11
C ALA A 15 -5.80 6.92 7.02
N ALA A 16 -7.09 7.00 7.36
CA ALA A 16 -8.18 6.82 6.40
C ALA A 16 -8.18 7.91 5.31
N VAL A 17 -7.95 9.17 5.68
CA VAL A 17 -7.85 10.28 4.73
C VAL A 17 -6.66 10.11 3.80
N LEU A 18 -5.48 9.77 4.35
CA LEU A 18 -4.28 9.52 3.56
C LEU A 18 -4.48 8.33 2.59
N LEU A 19 -5.18 7.29 3.02
CA LEU A 19 -5.51 6.14 2.18
C LEU A 19 -6.37 6.52 0.96
N ILE A 20 -7.38 7.38 1.16
CA ILE A 20 -8.26 7.83 0.07
C ILE A 20 -7.50 8.76 -0.88
N ILE A 21 -6.61 9.60 -0.36
CA ILE A 21 -5.83 10.55 -1.15
C ILE A 21 -4.66 9.86 -1.87
N SER A 22 -4.14 8.73 -1.35
CA SER A 22 -2.90 8.14 -1.86
C SER A 22 -2.88 7.77 -3.35
N PRO A 23 -3.97 7.33 -4.01
CA PRO A 23 -3.94 7.06 -5.45
C PRO A 23 -3.70 8.31 -6.30
N VAL A 24 -3.97 9.50 -5.77
CA VAL A 24 -3.61 10.76 -6.44
C VAL A 24 -2.11 10.79 -6.69
N PHE A 25 -1.31 10.35 -5.72
CA PHE A 25 0.15 10.31 -5.84
C PHE A 25 0.63 9.05 -6.56
N GLY A 26 0.14 7.87 -6.16
CA GLY A 26 0.66 6.59 -6.62
C GLY A 26 0.21 6.16 -8.02
N VAL A 27 -0.90 6.70 -8.52
CA VAL A 27 -1.47 6.33 -9.82
C VAL A 27 -1.57 7.58 -10.70
N VAL A 28 -2.43 8.53 -10.32
CA VAL A 28 -2.81 9.65 -11.20
C VAL A 28 -1.64 10.57 -11.52
N LEU A 29 -0.88 11.01 -10.50
CA LEU A 29 0.25 11.91 -10.72
C LEU A 29 1.45 11.16 -11.31
N ALA A 30 1.69 9.91 -10.91
CA ALA A 30 2.75 9.06 -11.46
C ALA A 30 2.59 8.88 -12.97
N GLU A 31 1.37 8.54 -13.44
CA GLU A 31 1.05 8.45 -14.87
C GLU A 31 1.24 9.78 -15.60
N LYS A 32 0.76 10.89 -15.00
CA LYS A 32 0.84 12.21 -15.63
C LYS A 32 2.26 12.72 -15.83
N VAL A 33 3.18 12.37 -14.94
CA VAL A 33 4.59 12.76 -15.07
C VAL A 33 5.41 11.73 -15.83
N GLY A 34 4.78 10.63 -16.28
CA GLY A 34 5.48 9.51 -16.92
C GLY A 34 6.53 8.92 -16.00
N TYR A 35 6.21 8.74 -14.71
CA TYR A 35 7.12 8.11 -13.77
C TYR A 35 7.43 6.69 -14.24
N HIS A 36 8.72 6.37 -14.33
CA HIS A 36 9.23 5.02 -14.57
C HIS A 36 10.17 4.69 -13.42
N GLU A 37 10.19 3.43 -12.99
CA GLU A 37 11.07 3.04 -11.89
C GLU A 37 12.55 3.24 -12.33
N PRO A 38 13.41 3.82 -11.47
CA PRO A 38 14.81 4.05 -11.84
C PRO A 38 15.56 2.79 -12.27
N LEU A 39 15.15 1.64 -11.72
CA LEU A 39 15.72 0.33 -12.05
C LEU A 39 15.30 -0.13 -13.45
N ASP A 40 14.04 0.07 -13.84
CA ASP A 40 13.55 -0.24 -15.19
C ASP A 40 14.28 0.59 -16.24
N VAL A 41 14.45 1.89 -15.97
CA VAL A 41 15.19 2.79 -16.86
C VAL A 41 16.66 2.37 -16.99
N ALA A 42 17.26 1.86 -15.92
CA ALA A 42 18.63 1.35 -15.97
C ALA A 42 18.71 0.02 -16.72
N ALA A 43 17.75 -0.88 -16.53
CA ALA A 43 17.66 -2.16 -17.22
C ALA A 43 17.48 -1.97 -18.73
N GLU A 44 16.56 -1.09 -19.14
CA GLU A 44 16.33 -0.75 -20.55
C GLU A 44 17.59 -0.18 -21.21
N LYS A 45 18.31 0.72 -20.52
CA LYS A 45 19.60 1.27 -21.01
C LYS A 45 20.70 0.24 -21.15
N LEU A 46 20.63 -0.84 -20.37
CA LEU A 46 21.56 -1.97 -20.42
C LEU A 46 21.10 -3.05 -21.40
N GLY A 47 19.93 -2.89 -22.04
CA GLY A 47 19.35 -3.89 -22.93
C GLY A 47 18.93 -5.17 -22.20
N LEU A 48 18.61 -5.07 -20.91
CA LEU A 48 18.15 -6.19 -20.09
C LEU A 48 16.64 -6.33 -20.23
N GLU A 49 16.17 -7.56 -20.39
CA GLU A 49 14.74 -7.87 -20.33
C GLU A 49 14.31 -8.14 -18.89
N GLU A 50 13.09 -7.73 -18.57
CA GLU A 50 12.47 -8.04 -17.30
C GLU A 50 12.08 -9.52 -17.26
N HIS A 51 12.62 -10.25 -16.29
CA HIS A 51 12.22 -11.63 -16.07
C HIS A 51 11.03 -11.63 -15.10
N PRO A 52 9.84 -12.15 -15.50
CA PRO A 52 8.70 -12.24 -14.60
C PRO A 52 9.05 -13.19 -13.46
N VAL A 53 9.40 -12.64 -12.31
CA VAL A 53 9.62 -13.41 -11.09
C VAL A 53 8.25 -13.76 -10.55
N ALA A 54 8.06 -15.01 -10.14
CA ALA A 54 6.84 -15.40 -9.46
C ALA A 54 6.71 -14.59 -8.17
N GLU A 55 5.78 -13.66 -8.14
CA GLU A 55 5.49 -12.93 -6.92
C GLU A 55 4.87 -13.87 -5.89
N TRP A 56 5.39 -13.79 -4.66
CA TRP A 56 4.87 -14.57 -3.55
C TRP A 56 3.54 -14.01 -3.02
N THR A 57 3.20 -12.77 -3.38
CA THR A 57 1.93 -12.11 -3.01
C THR A 57 0.92 -12.19 -4.15
N PRO A 58 -0.39 -12.27 -3.84
CA PRO A 58 -1.44 -12.22 -4.86
C PRO A 58 -1.70 -10.81 -5.42
N PHE A 59 -0.97 -9.78 -4.95
CA PHE A 59 -1.17 -8.38 -5.30
C PHE A 59 0.11 -7.79 -5.91
N SER A 60 0.24 -7.92 -7.22
CA SER A 60 1.36 -7.39 -8.01
C SER A 60 1.27 -5.90 -8.15
N ASP A 61 2.36 -5.18 -7.90
CA ASP A 61 2.45 -3.72 -7.98
C ASP A 61 1.30 -2.99 -7.28
N TYR A 62 0.85 -3.53 -6.14
CA TYR A 62 -0.29 -3.00 -5.36
C TYR A 62 -1.64 -3.01 -6.12
N THR A 63 -1.71 -3.77 -7.22
CA THR A 63 -2.94 -4.04 -7.97
C THR A 63 -3.73 -5.17 -7.33
N VAL A 64 -5.04 -5.16 -7.57
CA VAL A 64 -5.95 -6.20 -7.13
C VAL A 64 -6.68 -6.74 -8.35
N PRO A 65 -6.56 -8.04 -8.67
CA PRO A 65 -7.20 -8.62 -9.84
C PRO A 65 -8.71 -8.31 -9.88
N GLY A 66 -9.17 -7.75 -11.00
CA GLY A 66 -10.57 -7.39 -11.21
C GLY A 66 -10.99 -6.02 -10.66
N LEU A 67 -10.07 -5.21 -10.13
CA LEU A 67 -10.31 -3.83 -9.73
C LEU A 67 -9.51 -2.84 -10.58
N PRO A 68 -10.03 -1.62 -10.82
CA PRO A 68 -9.25 -0.53 -11.42
C PRO A 68 -8.06 -0.15 -10.53
N ASP A 69 -6.93 0.24 -11.11
CA ASP A 69 -5.67 0.53 -10.41
C ASP A 69 -5.84 1.51 -9.24
N THR A 70 -6.62 2.57 -9.44
CA THR A 70 -6.94 3.54 -8.38
C THR A 70 -7.62 2.89 -7.17
N ILE A 71 -8.54 1.95 -7.40
CA ILE A 71 -9.27 1.24 -6.33
C ILE A 71 -8.41 0.12 -5.74
N GLY A 72 -7.70 -0.63 -6.59
CA GLY A 72 -6.74 -1.66 -6.17
C GLY A 72 -5.69 -1.08 -5.22
N TYR A 73 -5.15 0.09 -5.54
CA TYR A 73 -4.17 0.80 -4.71
C TYR A 73 -4.71 1.13 -3.31
N ILE A 74 -5.96 1.61 -3.22
CA ILE A 74 -6.63 1.88 -1.92
C ILE A 74 -6.78 0.59 -1.13
N VAL A 75 -7.23 -0.48 -1.79
CA VAL A 75 -7.47 -1.79 -1.16
C VAL A 75 -6.15 -2.39 -0.65
N ALA A 76 -5.09 -2.40 -1.46
CA ALA A 76 -3.77 -2.85 -1.07
C ALA A 76 -3.24 -2.04 0.14
N GLY A 77 -3.40 -0.71 0.12
CA GLY A 77 -3.08 0.15 1.26
C GLY A 77 -3.87 -0.19 2.51
N ALA A 78 -5.17 -0.48 2.37
CA ALA A 78 -6.06 -0.81 3.50
C ALA A 78 -5.65 -2.13 4.15
N ILE A 79 -5.26 -3.12 3.32
CA ILE A 79 -4.72 -4.39 3.78
C ILE A 79 -3.45 -4.14 4.59
N GLY A 80 -2.49 -3.36 4.05
CA GLY A 80 -1.25 -3.02 4.75
C GLY A 80 -1.48 -2.33 6.10
N VAL A 81 -2.34 -1.31 6.14
CA VAL A 81 -2.71 -0.61 7.38
C VAL A 81 -3.34 -1.58 8.38
N THR A 82 -4.23 -2.45 7.94
CA THR A 82 -4.90 -3.43 8.80
C THR A 82 -3.92 -4.44 9.38
N VAL A 83 -2.98 -4.93 8.58
CA VAL A 83 -1.93 -5.87 9.03
C VAL A 83 -1.06 -5.21 10.10
N ILE A 84 -0.58 -3.99 9.86
CA ILE A 84 0.29 -3.27 10.82
C ILE A 84 -0.45 -3.02 12.14
N LEU A 85 -1.69 -2.51 12.08
CA LEU A 85 -2.51 -2.30 13.27
C LEU A 85 -2.79 -3.62 14.00
N GLY A 86 -3.07 -4.69 13.26
CA GLY A 86 -3.29 -6.03 13.80
C GLY A 86 -2.08 -6.55 14.57
N ILE A 87 -0.88 -6.46 13.99
CA ILE A 87 0.38 -6.84 14.64
C ILE A 87 0.59 -6.00 15.90
N GLY A 88 0.43 -4.68 15.82
CA GLY A 88 0.57 -3.79 16.97
C GLY A 88 -0.41 -4.12 18.11
N LEU A 89 -1.65 -4.47 17.77
CA LEU A 89 -2.67 -4.89 18.73
C LEU A 89 -2.31 -6.21 19.41
N VAL A 90 -1.82 -7.19 18.65
CA VAL A 90 -1.37 -8.48 19.19
C VAL A 90 -0.18 -8.26 20.12
N ALA A 91 0.85 -7.54 19.67
CA ALA A 91 2.03 -7.22 20.48
C ALA A 91 1.66 -6.47 21.78
N ALA A 92 0.76 -5.50 21.71
CA ALA A 92 0.28 -4.76 22.88
C ALA A 92 -0.52 -5.64 23.86
N ARG A 93 -1.20 -6.69 23.38
CA ARG A 93 -1.87 -7.67 24.24
C ARG A 93 -0.90 -8.64 24.89
N LEU A 94 0.14 -9.05 24.18
CA LEU A 94 1.15 -9.98 24.70
C LEU A 94 2.08 -9.33 25.73
N THR A 95 2.28 -8.01 25.67
CA THR A 95 3.17 -7.26 26.58
C THR A 95 2.45 -6.66 27.80
N LYS A 96 1.12 -6.53 27.75
CA LYS A 96 0.33 -6.23 28.96
C LYS A 96 0.29 -7.48 29.84
N GLN A 97 1.17 -7.54 30.83
CA GLN A 97 1.00 -8.39 32.00
C GLN A 97 -0.28 -8.00 32.75
#